data_AF-A0A842XW06-F1
#
_entry.id   AF-A0A842XW06-F1
#
_cell.length_a   1.000
_cell.length_b   1.000
_cell.length_c   1.000
_cell.angle_alpha   90.00
_cell.angle_beta   90.00
_cell.angle_gamma   90.00
#
_symmetry.space_group_name_H-M   'P 1'
#
loop_
_entity.id
_entity.type
_entity.pdbx_description
1 polymer ?
#
loop_
_entity_poly.entity_id
_entity_poly.type
_entity_poly.pdbx_seq_one_letter_code
_entity_poly.pdbx_strand_id
1 'polypeptide(L)' 'MLKKTRARYLALTIDSDEMFGSREFMSAVWDAVLRLYGEYGASRTGLALIDYDVEKKLAILRTVHT' A
#
# COMPACT_ATOMS: atom_id res chain seq x y z
N MET A 1 10.39 -18.95 -19.80
CA MET A 1 9.10 -18.24 -19.78
C MET A 1 8.98 -17.51 -18.44
N LEU A 2 9.13 -16.18 -18.41
CA LEU A 2 9.03 -15.42 -17.17
C LEU A 2 7.61 -15.56 -16.61
N LYS A 3 7.45 -16.19 -15.44
CA LYS A 3 6.17 -16.22 -14.72
C LYS A 3 5.77 -14.77 -14.46
N LYS A 4 4.72 -14.30 -15.13
CA LYS A 4 4.19 -12.95 -14.91
C LYS A 4 3.64 -12.90 -13.49
N THR A 5 4.24 -12.08 -12.63
CA THR A 5 3.73 -11.85 -11.28
C THR A 5 2.32 -11.30 -11.39
N ARG A 6 1.34 -12.02 -10.87
CA ARG A 6 -0.05 -11.55 -10.82
C ARG A 6 -0.14 -10.48 -9.73
N ALA A 7 -0.89 -9.42 -9.99
CA ALA A 7 -1.08 -8.32 -9.05
C ALA A 7 -2.54 -8.22 -8.60
N ARG A 8 -2.75 -7.69 -7.39
CA ARG A 8 -4.04 -7.21 -6.89
C ARG A 8 -3.93 -5.74 -6.55
N TYR A 9 -5.04 -5.03 -6.72
CA TYR A 9 -5.15 -3.62 -6.43
C TYR A 9 -6.20 -3.44 -5.34
N LEU A 10 -5.86 -2.67 -4.32
CA LEU A 10 -6.70 -2.31 -3.19
C LEU A 10 -7.05 -0.83 -3.32
N ALA A 11 -8.34 -0.52 -3.45
CA ALA A 11 -8.84 0.84 -3.32
C ALA A 11 -9.19 1.08 -1.85
N LEU A 12 -8.52 2.04 -1.22
CA LEU A 12 -8.60 2.33 0.20
C LEU A 12 -9.12 3.74 0.41
N THR A 13 -10.18 3.88 1.20
CA THR A 13 -10.62 5.17 1.72
C THR A 13 -9.90 5.47 3.02
N ILE A 14 -9.43 6.70 3.16
CA ILE A 14 -8.75 7.20 4.34
C ILE A 14 -9.78 7.94 5.19
N ASP A 15 -10.08 7.36 6.35
CA ASP A 15 -11.00 7.95 7.32
C ASP A 15 -10.19 8.69 8.40
N SER A 16 -10.12 10.01 8.27
CA SER A 16 -9.40 10.93 9.15
C SER A 16 -9.86 12.34 8.89
N ASP A 17 -9.94 13.19 9.91
CA ASP A 17 -10.23 14.61 9.74
C ASP A 17 -9.05 15.38 9.13
N GLU A 18 -7.83 14.91 9.38
CA GLU A 18 -6.61 15.50 8.86
C GLU A 18 -6.31 15.08 7.41
N MET A 19 -5.64 15.96 6.67
CA MET A 19 -5.14 15.69 5.32
C MET A 19 -3.64 15.39 5.40
N PHE A 20 -3.24 14.24 4.87
CA PHE A 20 -1.84 13.84 4.80
C PHE A 20 -1.40 13.58 3.37
N GLY A 21 -0.10 13.76 3.14
CA GLY A 21 0.53 13.49 1.85
C GLY A 21 0.70 11.99 1.61
N SER A 22 0.86 11.63 0.33
CA SER A 22 1.09 10.24 -0.10
C SER A 22 2.31 9.58 0.59
N ARG A 23 3.36 10.36 0.86
CA ARG A 23 4.56 9.89 1.58
C ARG A 23 4.25 9.50 3.03
N GLU A 24 3.49 10.33 3.73
CA GLU A 24 3.12 10.10 5.13
C GLU A 24 2.20 8.88 5.24
N PHE A 25 1.18 8.82 4.39
CA PHE A 25 0.32 7.65 4.25
C PHE A 25 1.14 6.37 3.99
N MET A 26 2.06 6.39 3.03
CA MET A 26 2.87 5.22 2.72
C MET A 26 3.84 4.85 3.84
N SER A 27 4.36 5.82 4.59
CA SER A 27 5.17 5.53 5.78
C SER A 27 4.35 4.75 6.81
N ALA A 28 3.15 5.23 7.12
CA ALA A 28 2.26 4.57 8.09
C ALA A 28 1.87 3.15 7.64
N VAL A 29 1.59 2.95 6.34
CA VAL A 29 1.30 1.62 5.80
C VAL A 29 2.52 0.70 5.91
N TRP A 30 3.72 1.16 5.54
CA TRP A 30 4.93 0.35 5.65
C TRP A 30 5.25 0.00 7.11
N ASP A 31 5.14 0.95 8.02
CA ASP A 31 5.36 0.73 9.44
C ASP A 31 4.38 -0.31 10.01
N ALA A 32 3.10 -0.25 9.62
CA ALA A 32 2.11 -1.24 10.01
C ALA A 32 2.44 -2.64 9.46
N VAL A 33 2.80 -2.74 8.18
CA VAL A 33 3.17 -4.02 7.54
C VAL A 33 4.42 -4.61 8.18
N LEU A 34 5.45 -3.80 8.45
CA LEU A 34 6.68 -4.24 9.13
C LEU A 34 6.40 -4.75 10.53
N ARG A 35 5.57 -4.04 11.31
CA ARG A 35 5.21 -4.46 12.68
C ARG A 35 4.41 -5.77 12.71
N LEU A 36 3.53 -5.99 11.74
CA LEU A 36 2.66 -7.17 11.70
C LEU A 36 3.36 -8.40 11.12
N TYR A 37 4.21 -8.23 10.11
CA TYR A 37 4.73 -9.34 9.31
C TYR A 37 6.27 -9.45 9.34
N GLY A 38 6.95 -8.54 10.02
CA GLY A 38 8.42 -8.45 10.02
C GLY A 38 8.99 -8.08 8.66
N GLU A 39 10.32 -7.97 8.60
CA GLU A 39 11.03 -7.59 7.36
C GLU A 39 10.81 -8.60 6.23
N TYR A 40 10.89 -9.90 6.55
CA TYR A 40 10.70 -10.95 5.56
C TYR A 40 9.29 -10.90 4.96
N GLY A 41 8.24 -10.82 5.78
CA GLY A 41 6.87 -10.71 5.30
C GLY A 41 6.63 -9.42 4.50
N ALA A 42 7.12 -8.28 4.99
CA ALA A 42 7.04 -7.00 4.30
C ALA A 42 7.67 -7.06 2.90
N SER A 43 8.86 -7.66 2.77
CA SER A 43 9.58 -7.80 1.50
C SER A 43 8.79 -8.62 0.45
N ARG A 44 7.91 -9.52 0.90
CA ARG A 44 7.12 -10.41 0.03
C ARG A 44 5.81 -9.79 -0.44
N THR A 45 5.35 -8.71 0.17
CA THR A 45 4.07 -8.06 -0.18
C THR A 45 4.06 -7.49 -1.61
N GLY A 46 5.22 -7.05 -2.12
CA GLY A 46 5.32 -6.28 -3.37
C GLY A 46 4.46 -5.01 -3.36
N LEU A 47 4.25 -4.46 -2.16
CA LEU A 47 3.42 -3.29 -1.92
C LEU A 47 3.95 -2.09 -2.71
N ALA A 48 3.05 -1.41 -3.44
CA ALA A 48 3.37 -0.16 -4.12
C ALA A 48 2.15 0.76 -4.16
N LEU A 49 2.39 2.05 -3.98
CA LEU A 49 1.39 3.08 -4.25
C LEU A 49 1.23 3.25 -5.76
N ILE A 50 0.00 3.14 -6.26
CA ILE A 50 -0.34 3.31 -7.67
C ILE A 50 -0.96 4.68 -7.90
N ASP A 51 -1.85 5.09 -7.00
CA ASP A 51 -2.52 6.38 -7.05
C ASP A 51 -2.84 6.87 -5.64
N TYR A 52 -2.90 8.18 -5.48
CA TYR A 52 -3.25 8.85 -4.23
C TYR A 52 -3.94 10.17 -4.52
N ASP A 53 -5.20 10.27 -4.12
CA ASP A 53 -6.01 11.47 -4.23
C ASP A 53 -6.29 12.00 -2.82
N VAL A 54 -5.64 13.11 -2.48
CA VAL A 54 -5.75 13.74 -1.16
C VAL A 54 -7.13 14.38 -0.93
N GLU A 55 -7.75 14.91 -1.99
CA GLU A 55 -9.06 15.57 -1.90
C GLU A 55 -10.16 14.53 -1.68
N LYS A 56 -10.08 13.40 -2.40
CA LYS A 56 -11.01 12.28 -2.25
C LYS A 56 -10.66 11.33 -1.12
N LYS A 57 -9.55 11.54 -0.42
CA LYS A 57 -9.03 10.66 0.63
C LYS A 57 -8.98 9.19 0.16
N LEU A 58 -8.47 8.99 -1.06
CA LEU A 58 -8.45 7.69 -1.72
C LEU A 58 -7.02 7.30 -2.08
N ALA A 59 -6.64 6.05 -1.80
CA ALA A 59 -5.37 5.47 -2.21
C ALA A 59 -5.58 4.16 -2.97
N ILE A 60 -4.80 3.94 -4.02
CA ILE A 60 -4.75 2.66 -4.73
C ILE A 60 -3.40 1.99 -4.44
N LEU A 61 -3.42 0.85 -3.76
CA LEU A 61 -2.23 0.05 -3.48
C LEU A 61 -2.19 -1.20 -4.33
N ARG A 62 -1.04 -1.51 -4.91
CA ARG A 62 -0.75 -2.79 -5.54
C ARG A 62 -0.12 -3.73 -4.52
N THR A 63 -0.51 -5.00 -4.55
CA THR A 63 0.14 -6.11 -3.85
C THR A 63 0.31 -7.30 -4.80
N VAL A 64 1.21 -8.23 -4.46
CA VAL A 64 1.33 -9.49 -5.21
C VAL A 64 0.09 -10.35 -4.98
N HIS A 65 -0.34 -11.02 -6.04
CA HIS A 65 -1.32 -12.09 -5.94
C HIS A 65 -0.57 -13.41 -5.73
N THR A 66 -0.73 -13.98 -4.55
CA THR A 66 -0.20 -15.30 -4.18
C THR A 66 -1.01 -16.42 -4.82
#